data_AF-A0AAF0CPJ7-F1
#
_entry.id   AF-A0AAF0CPJ7-F1
#
_cell.length_a   1.000
_cell.length_b   1.000
_cell.length_c   1.000
_cell.angle_alpha   90.00
_cell.angle_beta   90.00
_cell.angle_gamma   90.00
#
_symmetry.space_group_name_H-M   'P 1'
#
loop_
_entity.id
_entity.type
_entity.pdbx_description
1 polymer ?
#
loop_
_entity_poly.entity_id
_entity_poly.type
_entity_poly.pdbx_seq_one_letter_code
_entity_poly.pdbx_strand_id
1 'polypeptide(L)'
;MKGVRVSLPSLDEQQEIVRRVEALFAFADRIESRLNEAQTTVDCLTLSTLAKAFRGELVPQDPNDEPATALVARIRAERADSSTPKRRGRRAI
;
A
#
# COMPACT_ATOMS: atom_id res chain seq x y z
N MET A 1 8.07 31.27 -38.62
CA MET A 1 7.84 32.24 -37.52
C MET A 1 8.66 33.50 -37.80
N LYS A 2 8.04 34.56 -38.33
CA LYS A 2 8.68 35.86 -38.56
C LYS A 2 7.95 36.91 -37.72
N GLY A 3 8.69 37.58 -36.83
CA GLY A 3 8.29 38.87 -36.28
C GLY A 3 7.74 38.87 -34.85
N VAL A 4 8.46 38.34 -33.87
CA VAL A 4 8.30 38.79 -32.47
C VAL A 4 9.42 39.79 -32.20
N ARG A 5 9.07 41.06 -31.96
CA ARG A 5 10.05 42.09 -31.55
C ARG A 5 10.29 41.91 -30.05
N VAL A 6 11.49 41.44 -29.70
CA VAL A 6 11.94 41.28 -28.31
C VAL A 6 13.14 42.22 -28.10
N SER A 7 13.08 43.01 -27.04
CA SER A 7 14.25 43.76 -26.57
C SER A 7 15.26 42.76 -26.01
N LEU A 8 16.44 42.70 -26.62
CA LEU A 8 17.53 41.82 -26.20
C LEU A 8 18.32 42.48 -25.05
N PRO A 9 18.37 41.89 -23.86
CA PRO A 9 19.21 42.37 -22.76
C PRO A 9 20.70 42.11 -23.04
N SER A 10 21.58 42.61 -22.17
CA SER A 10 23.03 42.36 -22.29
C SER A 10 23.34 40.86 -22.19
N LEU A 11 24.49 40.42 -22.70
CA LEU A 11 24.89 39.02 -22.60
C LEU A 11 24.98 38.53 -21.15
N ASP A 12 25.48 39.38 -20.24
CA ASP A 12 25.56 39.06 -18.81
C ASP A 12 24.16 38.83 -18.20
N GLU A 13 23.18 39.65 -18.58
CA GLU A 13 21.80 39.50 -18.10
C GLU A 13 21.13 38.27 -18.72
N GLN A 14 21.40 37.96 -20.00
CA GLN A 14 20.94 36.71 -20.61
C GLN A 14 21.49 35.48 -19.88
N GLN A 15 22.77 35.48 -19.53
CA GLN A 15 23.40 34.39 -18.78
C GLN A 15 22.79 34.23 -17.38
N GLU A 16 22.57 35.34 -16.67
CA GLU A 16 21.93 35.29 -15.35
C GLU A 16 20.48 34.80 -15.43
N ILE A 17 19.71 35.20 -16.46
CA ILE A 17 18.37 34.67 -16.70
C ILE A 17 18.42 33.16 -16.91
N VAL A 18 19.29 32.67 -17.79
CA VAL A 18 19.44 31.22 -18.06
C VAL A 18 19.80 30.48 -16.77
N ARG A 19 20.79 30.98 -16.02
CA ARG A 19 21.22 30.36 -14.75
C ARG A 19 20.06 30.22 -13.75
N ARG A 20 19.22 31.25 -13.62
CA ARG A 20 18.06 31.23 -12.71
C ARG A 20 16.99 30.26 -13.18
N VAL A 21 16.72 30.22 -14.48
CA VAL A 21 15.77 29.29 -15.09
C VAL A 21 16.22 27.84 -14.91
N GLU A 22 17.49 27.53 -15.19
CA GLU A 22 18.08 26.21 -14.97
C GLU A 22 18.00 25.79 -13.50
N ALA A 23 18.28 26.70 -12.57
CA ALA A 23 18.15 26.42 -11.14
C ALA A 23 16.71 26.08 -10.72
N LEU A 24 15.71 26.73 -11.33
CA LEU A 24 14.29 26.44 -11.09
C LEU A 24 13.88 25.09 -11.70
N PHE A 25 14.35 24.75 -12.89
CA PHE A 25 14.12 23.43 -13.48
C PHE A 25 14.73 22.31 -12.64
N ALA A 26 16.01 22.46 -12.25
CA ALA A 26 16.66 21.49 -11.36
C ALA A 26 15.95 21.36 -10.01
N PHE A 27 15.28 22.42 -9.54
CA PHE A 27 14.46 22.34 -8.34
C PHE A 27 13.15 21.56 -8.56
N ALA A 28 12.48 21.78 -9.69
CA ALA A 28 11.29 21.03 -10.07
C ALA A 28 11.58 19.52 -10.19
N ASP A 29 12.68 19.17 -10.88
CA ASP A 29 13.10 17.77 -11.07
C ASP A 29 13.34 17.07 -9.72
N ARG A 30 13.94 17.78 -8.75
CA ARG A 30 14.15 17.23 -7.39
C ARG A 30 12.84 16.98 -6.65
N ILE A 31 11.83 17.84 -6.81
CA ILE A 31 10.51 17.63 -6.19
C ILE A 31 9.85 16.40 -6.81
N GLU A 32 9.89 16.28 -8.14
CA GLU A 32 9.33 15.15 -8.86
C GLU A 32 9.98 13.82 -8.44
N SER A 33 11.32 13.77 -8.38
CA SER A 33 12.04 12.58 -7.92
C SER A 33 11.63 12.16 -6.51
N ARG A 34 11.55 13.12 -5.57
CA ARG A 34 11.13 12.85 -4.19
C ARG A 34 9.70 12.33 -4.09
N LEU A 35 8.80 12.85 -4.92
CA LEU A 35 7.41 12.38 -4.96
C LEU A 35 7.34 10.93 -5.45
N ASN A 36 8.09 10.59 -6.50
CA ASN A 36 8.14 9.22 -7.03
C ASN A 36 8.74 8.22 -6.03
N GLU A 37 9.81 8.61 -5.34
CA GLU A 37 10.42 7.80 -4.27
C GLU A 37 9.45 7.58 -3.10
N ALA A 38 8.76 8.65 -2.66
CA ALA A 38 7.77 8.57 -1.60
C ALA A 38 6.60 7.65 -1.99
N GLN A 39 6.10 7.76 -3.21
CA GLN A 39 5.02 6.91 -3.72
C GLN A 39 5.42 5.43 -3.70
N THR A 40 6.61 5.11 -4.21
CA THR A 40 7.15 3.74 -4.20
C THR A 40 7.27 3.18 -2.78
N THR A 41 7.70 4.02 -1.84
CA THR A 41 7.81 3.66 -0.42
C THR A 41 6.44 3.35 0.19
N VAL A 42 5.43 4.19 -0.08
CA VAL A 42 4.05 3.99 0.38
C VAL A 42 3.48 2.68 -0.15
N ASP A 43 3.67 2.38 -1.43
CA ASP A 43 3.17 1.14 -2.04
C ASP A 43 3.81 -0.09 -1.37
N CYS A 44 5.13 -0.05 -1.17
CA CYS A 44 5.86 -1.13 -0.50
C CYS A 44 5.43 -1.32 0.96
N LEU A 45 5.31 -0.22 1.73
CA LEU A 45 4.88 -0.26 3.12
C LEU A 45 3.45 -0.78 3.26
N THR A 46 2.56 -0.42 2.34
CA THR A 46 1.17 -0.90 2.31
C THR A 46 1.14 -2.41 2.14
N LEU A 47 1.87 -2.94 1.16
CA LEU A 47 1.95 -4.39 0.93
C LEU A 47 2.60 -5.13 2.11
N SER A 48 3.68 -4.59 2.67
CA SER A 48 4.36 -5.18 3.83
C SER A 48 3.47 -5.20 5.08
N THR A 49 2.74 -4.12 5.32
CA THR A 49 1.80 -4.01 6.44
C THR A 49 0.64 -4.99 6.30
N LEU A 50 0.03 -5.08 5.12
CA LEU A 50 -1.02 -6.06 4.84
C LEU A 50 -0.49 -7.50 5.02
N ALA A 51 0.70 -7.80 4.50
CA ALA A 51 1.29 -9.12 4.66
C ALA A 51 1.53 -9.49 6.13
N LYS A 52 2.01 -8.55 6.95
CA LYS A 52 2.14 -8.72 8.41
C LYS A 52 0.79 -8.89 9.09
N ALA A 53 -0.23 -8.13 8.68
CA ALA A 53 -1.60 -8.24 9.20
C ALA A 53 -2.17 -9.65 8.96
N PHE A 54 -2.04 -10.17 7.74
CA PHE A 54 -2.54 -11.51 7.39
C PHE A 54 -1.79 -12.64 8.12
N ARG A 55 -0.54 -12.44 8.51
CA ARG A 55 0.22 -13.39 9.35
C ARG A 55 -0.03 -13.21 10.85
N GLY A 56 -0.80 -12.20 11.27
CA GLY A 56 -1.03 -11.88 12.68
C GLY A 56 0.14 -11.18 13.37
N GLU A 57 1.18 -10.79 12.63
CA GLU A 57 2.44 -10.26 13.17
C GLU A 57 2.37 -8.78 13.60
N LEU A 58 1.21 -8.13 13.50
CA LEU A 58 1.03 -6.74 13.92
C LEU A 58 0.86 -6.56 15.43
N VAL A 59 0.73 -7.66 16.17
CA VAL A 59 0.54 -7.68 17.63
C VAL A 59 1.53 -8.69 18.22
N PRO A 60 2.09 -8.44 19.42
CA PRO A 60 2.90 -9.43 20.13
C PRO A 60 2.15 -10.76 20.27
N GLN A 61 2.81 -11.86 19.95
CA GLN A 61 2.23 -13.21 20.05
C GLN A 61 2.54 -13.80 21.42
N ASP A 62 1.58 -14.47 22.05
CA ASP A 62 1.82 -15.25 23.26
C ASP A 62 2.29 -16.66 22.86
N PRO A 63 3.45 -17.16 23.34
CA PRO A 63 3.87 -18.54 23.10
C PRO A 63 2.87 -19.60 23.60
N ASN A 64 1.96 -19.24 24.50
CA ASN A 64 0.89 -20.10 25.00
C ASN A 64 -0.40 -20.01 24.18
N ASP A 65 -0.44 -19.18 23.12
CA ASP A 65 -1.60 -19.09 22.24
C ASP A 65 -1.90 -20.45 21.59
N GLU A 66 -3.19 -20.80 21.56
CA GLU A 66 -3.64 -22.03 20.90
C GLU A 66 -3.35 -21.94 19.39
N PRO A 67 -2.72 -22.97 18.77
CA PRO A 67 -2.46 -22.94 17.34
C PRO A 67 -3.78 -22.98 16.56
N ALA A 68 -3.87 -22.20 15.47
CA ALA A 68 -5.07 -22.13 14.64
C ALA A 68 -5.57 -23.51 14.14
N THR A 69 -4.67 -24.48 14.02
CA THR A 69 -4.98 -25.87 13.65
C THR A 69 -5.92 -26.56 14.66
N ALA A 70 -5.76 -26.28 15.95
CA ALA A 70 -6.61 -26.84 17.01
C ALA A 70 -8.04 -26.27 16.94
N LEU A 71 -8.18 -24.95 16.72
CA LEU A 71 -9.48 -24.31 16.47
C LEU A 71 -10.17 -24.88 15.22
N VAL A 72 -9.44 -25.05 14.12
CA VAL A 72 -9.98 -25.64 12.87
C VAL A 72 -10.45 -27.08 13.10
N ALA A 73 -9.71 -27.87 13.87
CA ALA A 73 -10.12 -29.23 14.22
C ALA A 73 -11.43 -29.23 15.02
N ARG A 74 -11.58 -28.32 15.99
CA ARG A 74 -12.81 -28.18 16.79
C ARG A 74 -14.02 -27.78 15.94
N ILE A 75 -13.85 -26.80 15.05
CA ILE A 75 -14.91 -26.38 14.10
C ILE A 75 -15.33 -27.54 13.20
N ARG A 76 -14.39 -28.37 12.73
CA ARG A 76 -14.71 -29.55 11.90
C ARG A 76 -15.49 -30.60 12.68
N ALA A 77 -15.11 -30.88 13.92
CA ALA A 77 -15.82 -31.80 14.79
C ALA A 77 -17.26 -31.33 15.08
N GLU A 78 -17.42 -30.06 15.48
CA GLU A 78 -18.75 -29.45 15.73
C GLU A 78 -19.65 -29.46 14.48
N ARG A 79 -19.07 -29.24 13.30
CA ARG A 79 -19.81 -29.32 12.01
C ARG A 79 -20.19 -30.76 11.63
N ALA A 80 -19.35 -31.75 11.93
CA ALA A 80 -19.66 -33.15 11.69
C ALA A 80 -20.82 -33.61 12.59
N ASP A 81 -20.79 -33.25 13.87
CA ASP A 81 -21.83 -33.63 14.84
C ASP A 81 -23.19 -32.99 14.50
N SER A 82 -23.19 -31.74 14.06
CA SER A 82 -24.41 -31.02 13.65
C SER A 82 -25.00 -31.46 12.30
N SER A 83 -24.26 -32.25 11.50
CA SER A 83 -24.71 -32.75 10.19
C SER A 83 -25.49 -34.08 10.25
N THR A 84 -25.64 -34.70 11.42
CA THR A 84 -26.46 -35.90 11.56
C THR A 84 -27.96 -35.57 11.44
N PRO A 85 -28.70 -36.17 10.49
CA PRO A 85 -30.12 -35.86 10.32
C PRO A 85 -30.88 -36.39 11.54
N LYS A 86 -31.41 -35.49 12.35
CA LYS A 86 -32.31 -35.81 13.46
C LYS A 86 -33.56 -36.48 12.86
N ARG A 87 -33.59 -37.82 12.82
CA ARG A 87 -34.76 -38.63 12.44
C ARG A 87 -35.94 -38.18 13.32
N ARG A 88 -36.78 -37.28 12.82
CA ARG A 88 -38.08 -36.96 13.41
C ARG A 88 -38.92 -38.21 13.28
N GLY A 89 -38.96 -38.99 14.35
CA GLY A 89 -39.83 -40.16 14.47
C GLY A 89 -41.25 -39.76 14.13
N ARG A 90 -41.76 -40.34 13.05
CA ARG A 90 -43.16 -40.27 12.64
C ARG A 90 -43.96 -41.02 13.70
N ARG A 91 -44.56 -40.30 14.65
CA ARG A 91 -45.48 -40.86 15.63
C ARG A 91 -46.84 -40.89 14.97
N ALA A 92 -47.24 -42.08 14.50
CA ALA A 92 -48.60 -42.35 14.06
C ALA A 92 -49.49 -42.50 15.30
N ILE A 93 -50.56 -41.70 15.36
CA ILE A 93 -51.83 -41.99 16.05
C ILE A 93 -52.91 -41.46 15.10
#